data_AF-A0A0T6BA92-F1
#
_entry.id   AF-A0A0T6BA92-F1
#
_cell.length_a   1.000
_cell.length_b   1.000
_cell.length_c   1.000
_cell.angle_alpha   90.00
_cell.angle_beta   90.00
_cell.angle_gamma   90.00
#
_symmetry.space_group_name_H-M   'P 1'
#
loop_
_entity.id
_entity.type
_entity.pdbx_description
1 polymer ?
#
loop_
_entity_poly.entity_id
_entity_poly.type
_entity_poly.pdbx_seq_one_letter_code
_entity_poly.pdbx_strand_id
1 'polypeptide(L)'
;AITGIAATIAFYNLLSAFSMNCILYPHIAFKPITSTNINYLRKLDNNSAPNATIDALLTTWHSDFICQFCIVVWMMSFVGGLTLACFFILNPKGGKGHPHSLYSQPWKMVIPTFVVTIIMVVLAAIACNKAVGGINNFCAAFSNFT
;
A
#
# COMPACT_ATOMS: atom_id res chain seq x y z
N ALA A 1 -5.20 12.31 -4.00
CA ALA A 1 -3.88 12.75 -3.51
C ALA A 1 -3.68 12.41 -2.03
N ILE A 2 -4.43 13.00 -1.10
CA ILE A 2 -4.28 12.79 0.35
C ILE A 2 -4.43 11.31 0.76
N THR A 3 -5.34 10.58 0.11
CA THR A 3 -5.52 9.13 0.32
C THR A 3 -4.30 8.31 -0.09
N GLY A 4 -3.55 8.73 -1.10
CA GLY A 4 -2.35 8.03 -1.57
C GLY A 4 -1.21 8.09 -0.56
N ILE A 5 -0.93 9.26 0.01
CA ILE A 5 0.13 9.39 1.02
C ILE A 5 -0.24 8.70 2.33
N ALA A 6 -1.51 8.76 2.75
CA ALA A 6 -1.99 8.04 3.92
C ALA A 6 -1.85 6.51 3.75
N ALA A 7 -2.22 5.98 2.57
CA ALA A 7 -2.06 4.56 2.26
C ALA A 7 -0.58 4.14 2.28
N THR A 8 0.31 4.96 1.70
CA THR A 8 1.75 4.69 1.73
C THR A 8 2.30 4.67 3.15
N ILE A 9 1.95 5.65 4.00
CA ILE A 9 2.43 5.71 5.39
C ILE A 9 1.92 4.51 6.18
N ALA A 10 0.62 4.19 6.06
CA ALA A 10 0.03 3.04 6.76
C ALA A 10 0.72 1.73 6.35
N PHE A 11 0.95 1.54 5.06
CA PHE A 11 1.61 0.34 4.55
C PHE A 11 3.10 0.29 4.88
N TYR A 12 3.78 1.44 4.93
CA TYR A 12 5.17 1.51 5.36
C TYR A 12 5.32 1.15 6.84
N ASN A 13 4.44 1.67 7.71
CA ASN A 13 4.43 1.30 9.13
C ASN A 13 4.21 -0.20 9.30
N LEU A 14 3.33 -0.78 8.50
CA LEU A 14 3.12 -2.23 8.46
C LEU A 14 4.40 -2.97 8.08
N LEU A 15 5.06 -2.59 6.98
CA LEU A 15 6.32 -3.22 6.56
C LEU A 15 7.43 -3.08 7.60
N SER A 16 7.53 -1.94 8.27
CA SER A 16 8.52 -1.72 9.33
C SER A 16 8.34 -2.68 10.51
N ALA A 17 7.10 -3.07 10.82
CA ALA A 17 6.81 -4.05 11.86
C ALA A 17 7.31 -5.46 11.49
N PHE A 18 7.47 -5.74 10.19
CA PHE A 18 7.95 -7.03 9.66
C PHE A 18 9.38 -6.93 9.09
N SER A 19 10.21 -6.02 9.62
CA SER A 19 11.60 -5.84 9.20
C SER A 19 11.78 -5.54 7.71
N MET A 20 10.84 -4.78 7.13
CA MET A 20 10.80 -4.40 5.71
C MET A 20 10.60 -5.56 4.73
N ASN A 21 10.23 -6.75 5.21
CA ASN A 21 9.90 -7.88 4.34
C ASN A 21 8.52 -7.68 3.70
N CYS A 22 8.36 -8.14 2.46
CA CYS A 22 7.07 -8.08 1.79
C CYS A 22 6.06 -9.07 2.39
N ILE A 23 5.08 -8.53 3.11
CA ILE A 23 4.00 -9.28 3.77
C ILE A 23 2.87 -9.68 2.82
N LEU A 24 2.93 -9.31 1.54
CA LEU A 24 1.90 -9.65 0.56
C LEU A 24 2.18 -11.04 -0.02
N TYR A 25 1.21 -11.96 0.11
CA TYR A 25 1.34 -13.36 -0.34
C TYR A 25 2.57 -14.11 0.24
N PRO A 26 2.85 -14.03 1.56
CA PRO A 26 3.99 -14.71 2.14
C PRO A 26 3.69 -16.21 2.31
N HIS A 27 4.73 -17.02 2.26
CA HIS A 27 4.65 -18.43 2.60
C HIS A 27 5.12 -18.61 4.04
N ILE A 28 4.18 -18.55 4.97
CA ILE A 28 4.43 -18.62 6.41
C ILE A 28 4.48 -20.07 6.85
N ALA A 29 5.58 -20.46 7.48
CA ALA A 29 5.71 -21.77 8.10
C ALA A 29 5.44 -21.64 9.61
N PHE A 30 4.56 -22.49 10.14
CA PHE A 30 4.24 -22.54 11.55
C PHE A 30 4.91 -23.75 12.20
N LYS A 31 5.52 -23.55 13.36
CA LYS A 31 6.07 -24.63 14.19
C LYS A 31 5.21 -24.81 15.44
N PRO A 32 4.81 -26.06 15.78
CA PRO A 32 4.06 -26.31 17.00
C PRO A 32 4.92 -25.98 18.23
N ILE A 33 4.30 -25.39 19.24
CA ILE A 33 5.00 -25.01 20.47
C ILE A 33 5.26 -26.26 21.31
N THR A 34 6.53 -26.62 21.46
CA THR A 34 6.95 -27.68 22.38
C THR A 34 6.77 -27.24 23.83
N SER A 35 6.42 -28.19 24.71
CA SER A 35 6.02 -28.01 26.10
C SER A 35 6.96 -27.20 26.99
N THR A 36 8.23 -27.02 26.59
CA THR A 36 9.24 -26.26 27.35
C THR A 36 9.10 -24.74 27.26
N ASN A 37 8.49 -24.19 26.19
CA ASN A 37 8.36 -22.73 26.00
C ASN A 37 6.96 -22.17 26.34
N ILE A 38 5.99 -23.03 26.63
CA ILE A 38 4.58 -22.64 26.85
C ILE A 38 4.45 -21.72 28.07
N ASN A 39 5.20 -21.97 29.15
CA ASN A 39 5.10 -21.17 30.37
C ASN A 39 5.62 -19.74 30.23
N TYR A 40 6.62 -19.51 29.36
CA TYR A 40 7.13 -18.17 29.07
C TYR A 40 6.19 -17.39 28.17
N LEU A 41 5.64 -18.03 27.14
CA LEU A 41 4.68 -17.40 26.22
C LEU A 41 3.33 -17.12 26.88
N ARG A 42 2.82 -18.05 27.71
CA ARG A 42 1.59 -17.87 28.49
C ARG A 42 1.67 -16.71 29.49
N LYS A 43 2.87 -16.38 29.97
CA LYS A 43 3.13 -15.25 30.86
C LYS A 43 3.20 -13.92 30.09
N LEU A 44 3.56 -13.93 28.81
CA LEU A 44 3.55 -12.74 27.96
C LEU A 44 2.14 -12.35 27.52
N ASP A 45 1.25 -13.33 27.29
CA ASP A 45 -0.05 -13.10 26.66
C ASP A 45 -1.23 -13.47 27.55
N ASN A 46 -1.26 -12.99 28.81
CA ASN A 46 -2.43 -13.05 29.71
C ASN A 46 -3.27 -14.36 29.65
N ASN A 47 -2.63 -15.53 29.69
CA ASN A 47 -3.23 -16.88 29.59
C ASN A 47 -3.76 -17.34 28.21
N SER A 48 -3.59 -16.57 27.14
CA SER A 48 -3.80 -17.03 25.76
C SER A 48 -2.48 -17.58 25.22
N ALA A 49 -2.22 -18.88 25.43
CA ALA A 49 -1.04 -19.49 24.83
C ALA A 49 -1.31 -19.72 23.33
N PRO A 50 -0.55 -19.12 22.40
CA PRO A 50 -0.69 -19.43 20.99
C PRO A 50 -0.37 -20.91 20.75
N ASN A 51 -1.08 -21.57 19.85
CA ASN A 51 -0.86 -23.00 19.55
C ASN A 51 0.36 -23.25 18.66
N ALA A 52 0.83 -22.21 17.95
CA ALA A 52 1.98 -22.26 17.08
C ALA A 52 2.75 -20.93 17.09
N THR A 53 4.05 -20.98 16.83
CA THR A 53 4.87 -19.80 16.55
C THR A 53 5.36 -19.82 15.11
N ILE A 54 5.57 -18.64 14.52
CA ILE A 54 6.15 -18.52 13.18
C ILE A 54 7.59 -19.05 13.21
N ASP A 55 7.91 -19.99 12.33
CA ASP A 55 9.28 -20.43 12.12
C ASP A 55 9.96 -19.47 11.12
N ALA A 56 10.78 -18.55 11.66
CA ALA A 56 11.47 -17.56 10.86
C ALA A 56 12.51 -18.15 9.88
N LEU A 57 12.96 -19.40 10.09
CA LEU A 57 13.92 -20.07 9.20
C LEU A 57 13.24 -20.70 7.97
N LEU A 58 11.99 -21.15 8.13
CA LEU A 58 11.22 -21.79 7.06
C LEU A 58 10.26 -20.83 6.36
N THR A 59 9.95 -19.69 6.98
CA THR A 59 9.08 -18.67 6.39
C THR A 59 9.81 -17.97 5.26
N THR A 60 9.21 -17.99 4.07
CA THR A 60 9.73 -17.27 2.91
C THR A 60 8.81 -16.11 2.57
N TRP A 61 9.39 -14.91 2.59
CA TRP A 61 8.71 -13.69 2.20
C TRP A 61 8.61 -13.63 0.68
N HIS A 62 7.52 -13.06 0.19
CA HIS A 62 7.32 -12.94 -1.26
C HIS A 62 8.26 -11.88 -1.84
N SER A 63 8.38 -11.85 -3.18
CA SER A 63 9.19 -10.85 -3.87
C SER A 63 8.79 -9.42 -3.48
N ASP A 64 9.79 -8.62 -3.14
CA ASP A 64 9.64 -7.19 -2.80
C ASP A 64 8.97 -6.37 -3.90
N PHE A 65 9.00 -6.86 -5.15
CA PHE A 65 8.42 -6.20 -6.30
C PHE A 65 6.94 -5.83 -6.10
N ILE A 66 6.14 -6.72 -5.51
CA ILE A 66 4.69 -6.45 -5.33
C ILE A 66 4.47 -5.35 -4.28
N CYS A 67 5.20 -5.40 -3.17
CA CYS A 67 5.12 -4.38 -2.13
C CYS A 67 5.63 -3.02 -2.64
N GLN A 68 6.76 -3.01 -3.36
CA GLN A 68 7.31 -1.81 -3.99
C GLN A 68 6.35 -1.23 -5.03
N PHE A 69 5.73 -2.08 -5.85
CA PHE A 69 4.72 -1.65 -6.82
C PHE A 69 3.57 -0.90 -6.14
N CYS A 70 3.02 -1.43 -5.04
CA CYS A 70 1.94 -0.79 -4.30
C CYS A 70 2.36 0.59 -3.76
N ILE A 71 3.54 0.66 -3.13
CA ILE A 71 4.09 1.91 -2.59
C ILE A 71 4.30 2.95 -3.69
N VAL A 72 4.95 2.55 -4.79
CA VAL A 72 5.27 3.46 -5.90
C VAL A 72 3.99 3.98 -6.54
N VAL A 73 2.98 3.14 -6.77
CA VAL A 73 1.71 3.56 -7.36
C VAL A 73 0.98 4.59 -6.47
N TRP A 74 0.96 4.37 -5.16
CA TRP A 74 0.32 5.33 -4.23
C TRP A 74 1.10 6.64 -4.11
N MET A 75 2.44 6.59 -4.09
CA MET A 75 3.29 7.78 -4.13
C MET A 75 3.11 8.57 -5.43
N MET A 76 3.14 7.89 -6.58
CA MET A 76 2.93 8.52 -7.89
C MET A 76 1.53 9.13 -7.99
N SER A 77 0.51 8.51 -7.39
CA SER A 77 -0.85 9.06 -7.31
C SER A 77 -0.92 10.34 -6.47
N PHE A 78 -0.09 10.46 -5.43
CA PHE A 78 0.04 11.68 -4.66
C PHE A 78 0.74 12.78 -5.47
N VAL A 79 1.91 12.49 -6.04
CA VAL A 79 2.69 13.44 -6.85
C VAL A 79 1.89 13.91 -8.05
N GLY A 80 1.28 12.99 -8.81
CA GLY A 80 0.45 13.31 -9.96
C GLY A 80 -0.74 14.19 -9.57
N GLY A 81 -1.42 13.89 -8.46
CA GLY A 81 -2.51 14.72 -7.96
C GLY A 81 -2.06 16.14 -7.59
N LEU A 82 -0.87 16.28 -7.00
CA LEU A 82 -0.29 17.58 -6.64
C LEU A 82 0.10 18.38 -7.88
N THR A 83 0.74 17.74 -8.85
CA THR A 83 1.08 18.34 -10.15
C THR A 83 -0.17 18.85 -10.87
N LEU A 84 -1.22 18.03 -10.94
CA LEU A 84 -2.49 18.42 -11.54
C LEU A 84 -3.15 19.57 -10.79
N ALA A 85 -3.14 19.56 -9.45
CA ALA A 85 -3.65 20.66 -8.65
C ALA A 85 -2.91 21.98 -8.95
N CYS A 86 -1.58 21.96 -9.05
CA CYS A 86 -0.79 23.13 -9.44
C CYS A 86 -1.22 23.68 -10.80
N PHE A 87 -1.45 22.81 -11.78
CA PHE A 87 -1.87 23.22 -13.11
C PHE A 87 -3.25 23.88 -13.13
N PHE A 88 -4.20 23.39 -12.33
CA PHE A 88 -5.52 24.01 -12.19
C PHE A 88 -5.47 25.33 -11.39
N ILE A 89 -4.60 25.43 -10.38
CA ILE A 89 -4.40 26.69 -9.62
C ILE A 89 -3.81 27.79 -10.52
N LEU A 90 -2.86 27.44 -11.39
CA LEU A 90 -2.24 28.39 -12.33
C LEU A 90 -3.19 28.82 -13.46
N ASN A 91 -4.20 28.01 -13.77
CA ASN A 91 -5.19 28.28 -14.81
C ASN A 91 -6.62 28.31 -14.23
N PRO A 92 -6.93 29.22 -13.29
CA PRO A 92 -8.18 29.19 -12.54
C PRO A 92 -9.40 29.53 -13.40
N LYS A 93 -9.19 30.19 -14.56
CA LYS A 93 -10.25 30.54 -15.50
C LYS A 93 -10.27 29.53 -16.64
N GLY A 94 -11.29 28.67 -16.65
CA GLY A 94 -11.75 28.04 -17.88
C GLY A 94 -12.30 29.13 -18.78
N GLY A 95 -11.47 29.66 -19.69
CA GLY A 95 -11.82 30.77 -20.57
C GLY A 95 -10.98 30.78 -21.85
N LYS A 96 -11.41 31.52 -22.89
CA LYS A 96 -10.48 32.01 -23.94
C LYS A 96 -9.34 32.69 -23.18
N GLY A 97 -8.11 32.21 -23.36
CA GLY A 97 -6.96 32.74 -22.63
C GLY A 97 -6.90 34.25 -22.82
N HIS A 98 -6.66 34.99 -21.75
CA HIS A 98 -6.38 36.41 -21.90
C HIS A 98 -5.08 36.56 -22.70
N PRO A 99 -4.92 37.62 -23.50
CA PRO A 99 -3.71 37.85 -24.30
C PRO A 99 -2.42 37.91 -23.46
N HIS A 100 -2.54 38.17 -22.15
CA HIS A 100 -1.43 38.17 -21.19
C HIS A 100 -1.32 36.90 -20.33
N SER A 101 -2.12 35.87 -20.58
CA SER A 101 -2.01 34.59 -19.86
C SER A 101 -0.94 33.70 -20.48
N LEU A 102 -0.23 32.92 -19.66
CA LEU A 102 0.83 31.99 -20.12
C LEU A 102 0.34 30.97 -21.16
N TYR A 103 -0.96 30.65 -21.17
CA TYR A 103 -1.58 29.69 -22.08
C TYR A 103 -2.80 30.30 -22.78
N SER A 104 -2.79 30.36 -24.12
CA SER A 104 -3.91 30.94 -24.88
C SER A 104 -5.21 30.13 -24.81
N GLN A 105 -5.13 28.85 -24.43
CA GLN A 105 -6.27 27.91 -24.37
C GLN A 105 -6.13 26.93 -23.19
N PRO A 106 -6.40 27.36 -21.94
CA PRO A 106 -6.22 26.54 -20.72
C PRO A 106 -7.04 25.23 -20.72
N TRP A 107 -8.16 25.18 -21.45
CA TRP A 107 -9.02 23.99 -21.59
C TRP A 107 -8.33 22.78 -22.22
N LYS A 108 -7.32 23.01 -23.07
CA LYS A 108 -6.59 21.93 -23.74
C LYS A 108 -5.84 21.03 -22.76
N MET A 109 -5.58 21.52 -21.55
CA MET A 109 -4.95 20.76 -20.48
C MET A 109 -5.89 19.73 -19.82
N VAL A 110 -7.20 19.91 -19.94
CA VAL A 110 -8.18 19.05 -19.26
C VAL A 110 -8.14 17.63 -19.81
N ILE A 111 -8.05 17.47 -21.13
CA ILE A 111 -8.03 16.15 -21.80
C ILE A 111 -6.84 15.29 -21.35
N PRO A 112 -5.56 15.73 -21.46
CA PRO A 112 -4.42 14.93 -21.01
C PRO A 112 -4.47 14.66 -19.50
N THR A 113 -4.95 15.63 -18.71
CA THR A 113 -5.16 15.46 -17.27
C THR A 113 -6.16 14.35 -16.97
N PHE A 114 -7.26 14.30 -17.71
CA PHE A 114 -8.29 13.27 -17.56
C PHE A 114 -7.77 11.88 -17.91
N VAL A 115 -7.02 11.75 -19.02
CA VAL A 115 -6.38 10.49 -19.41
C VAL A 115 -5.41 10.00 -18.34
N VAL A 116 -4.53 10.87 -17.85
CA VAL A 116 -3.58 10.53 -16.76
C VAL A 116 -4.34 10.12 -15.50
N THR A 117 -5.41 10.84 -15.15
CA THR A 117 -6.21 10.52 -13.96
C THR A 117 -6.84 9.13 -14.05
N ILE A 118 -7.39 8.76 -15.21
CA ILE A 118 -7.95 7.41 -15.43
C ILE A 118 -6.87 6.34 -15.26
N ILE A 119 -5.71 6.52 -15.89
CA ILE A 119 -4.59 5.57 -15.78
C ILE A 119 -4.20 5.38 -14.32
N MET A 120 -4.07 6.47 -13.56
CA MET A 120 -3.69 6.43 -12.16
C MET A 120 -4.75 5.76 -11.28
N VAL A 121 -6.04 5.98 -11.55
CA VAL A 121 -7.13 5.29 -10.85
C VAL A 121 -7.08 3.79 -11.09
N VAL A 122 -6.86 3.35 -12.33
CA VAL A 122 -6.74 1.93 -12.67
C VAL A 122 -5.54 1.29 -11.96
N LEU A 123 -4.37 1.92 -12.01
CA LEU A 123 -3.18 1.44 -11.33
C LEU A 123 -3.38 1.37 -9.81
N ALA A 124 -3.98 2.41 -9.21
CA ALA A 124 -4.28 2.45 -7.78
C ALA A 124 -5.27 1.35 -7.38
N ALA A 125 -6.28 1.05 -8.21
CA ALA A 125 -7.22 -0.04 -7.97
C ALA A 125 -6.52 -1.41 -8.01
N ILE A 126 -5.62 -1.62 -8.98
CA ILE A 126 -4.81 -2.85 -9.07
C ILE A 126 -3.93 -3.00 -7.82
N ALA A 127 -3.22 -1.94 -7.42
CA ALA A 127 -2.40 -1.93 -6.20
C ALA A 127 -3.24 -2.22 -4.96
N CYS A 128 -4.41 -1.61 -4.83
CA CYS A 128 -5.34 -1.85 -3.72
C CYS A 128 -5.79 -3.31 -3.68
N ASN A 129 -6.22 -3.88 -4.81
CA ASN A 129 -6.62 -5.29 -4.88
C ASN A 129 -5.48 -6.25 -4.52
N LYS A 130 -4.24 -5.94 -4.95
CA LYS A 130 -3.06 -6.73 -4.56
C LYS A 130 -2.78 -6.61 -3.06
N ALA A 131 -2.88 -5.41 -2.50
CA ALA A 131 -2.66 -5.17 -1.08
C ALA A 131 -3.71 -5.88 -0.22
N VAL A 132 -5.00 -5.68 -0.51
CA VAL A 132 -6.10 -6.32 0.22
C VAL A 132 -6.06 -7.83 0.07
N GLY A 133 -5.84 -8.35 -1.14
CA GLY A 133 -5.72 -9.79 -1.37
C GLY A 133 -4.52 -10.41 -0.64
N GLY A 134 -3.37 -9.72 -0.63
CA GLY A 134 -2.18 -10.20 0.07
C GLY A 134 -2.34 -10.17 1.60
N ILE A 135 -2.96 -9.13 2.15
CA ILE A 135 -3.28 -9.02 3.59
C ILE A 135 -4.30 -10.08 3.99
N ASN A 136 -5.34 -10.30 3.19
CA ASN A 136 -6.33 -11.35 3.47
C ASN A 136 -5.70 -12.74 3.48
N ASN A 137 -4.80 -13.03 2.53
CA ASN A 137 -4.05 -14.28 2.52
C ASN A 137 -3.14 -14.42 3.74
N PHE A 138 -2.48 -13.33 4.15
CA PHE A 138 -1.69 -13.30 5.38
C PHE A 138 -2.57 -13.63 6.59
N CYS A 139 -3.71 -12.94 6.78
CA CYS A 139 -4.63 -13.20 7.89
C CYS A 139 -5.22 -14.63 7.85
N ALA A 140 -5.56 -15.14 6.66
CA ALA A 140 -6.08 -16.49 6.50
C ALA A 140 -5.03 -17.57 6.87
N ALA A 141 -3.75 -17.27 6.68
CA ALA A 141 -2.69 -18.17 7.14
C ALA A 141 -2.71 -18.30 8.67
N PHE A 142 -2.96 -17.21 9.42
CA PHE A 142 -3.06 -17.26 10.88
C PHE A 142 -4.38 -17.88 11.37
N SER A 143 -5.51 -17.64 10.70
CA SER A 143 -6.80 -18.18 11.14
C SER A 143 -6.86 -19.71 11.15
N ASN A 144 -5.96 -20.38 10.43
CA ASN A 144 -5.86 -21.85 10.47
C ASN A 144 -5.09 -22.37 11.70
N PHE A 145 -4.38 -21.51 12.43
CA PHE A 145 -3.51 -21.88 13.57
C PHE A 145 -3.85 -21.14 14.88
N THR A 146 -4.88 -20.29 14.89
CA THR A 146 -5.43 -19.64 16.09
C THR A 146 -6.74 -20.33 16.47
#